data_AF-A0A9Q0JG94-F1
#
_entry.id   AF-A0A9Q0JG94-F1
#
_cell.length_a   1.000
_cell.length_b   1.000
_cell.length_c   1.000
_cell.angle_alpha   90.00
_cell.angle_beta   90.00
_cell.angle_gamma   90.00
#
_symmetry.space_group_name_H-M   'P 1'
#
loop_
_entity.id
_entity.type
_entity.pdbx_description
1 polymer ?
#
loop_
_entity_poly.entity_id
_entity_poly.type
_entity_poly.pdbx_seq_one_letter_code
_entity_poly.pdbx_strand_id
1 'polypeptide(L)'
;MAATWPRRLRAFKRWMKSSGIEWNTDALEFTIQEEEEGEEEEMNISVRATGDLKEGQVIGRIPKSACLTVNTSSASQLIQEAGLGGSLGLAVAIMYEKGLAHRSPWAPYLALLPDSNAALPLLWSPPQIDRLLKGTELHKVIHPSLPLFSFFFFVCVCVCVCFVSMIVLLQLLLLIYTC
;
A
#
# COMPACT_ATOMS: atom_id res chain seq x y z
N MET A 1 2.93 21.32 -1.20
CA MET A 1 4.15 20.98 -0.43
C MET A 1 3.98 19.57 0.11
N ALA A 2 4.76 18.60 -0.38
CA ALA A 2 4.71 17.23 0.11
C ALA A 2 5.12 17.19 1.60
N ALA A 3 4.44 16.38 2.41
CA ALA A 3 4.80 16.23 3.81
C ALA A 3 6.14 15.49 3.93
N THR A 4 7.09 16.04 4.69
CA THR A 4 8.36 15.40 5.01
C THR A 4 8.14 14.11 5.82
N TRP A 5 9.05 13.14 5.72
CA TRP A 5 8.96 11.85 6.42
C TRP A 5 8.71 11.96 7.94
N PRO A 6 9.35 12.88 8.69
CA PRO A 6 9.02 13.10 10.10
C PRO A 6 7.56 13.51 10.33
N ARG A 7 6.97 14.29 9.41
CA ARG A 7 5.55 14.69 9.50
C ARG A 7 4.63 13.49 9.21
N ARG A 8 4.96 12.69 8.19
CA ARG A 8 4.23 11.46 7.85
C ARG A 8 4.25 10.47 9.02
N LEU A 9 5.42 10.23 9.62
CA LEU A 9 5.57 9.35 10.78
C LEU A 9 4.79 9.86 12.00
N ARG A 10 4.79 11.17 12.28
CA ARG A 10 3.96 11.74 13.36
C ARG A 10 2.45 11.61 13.09
N ALA A 11 2.03 11.74 11.83
CA ALA A 11 0.64 11.51 11.45
C ALA A 11 0.26 10.04 11.63
N PHE A 12 1.12 9.12 11.19
CA PHE A 12 0.95 7.69 11.37
C PHE A 12 0.87 7.28 12.84
N LYS A 13 1.79 7.74 13.70
CA LYS A 13 1.74 7.45 15.16
C LYS A 13 0.46 7.93 15.81
N ARG A 14 -0.07 9.10 15.40
CA ARG A 14 -1.37 9.60 15.90
C ARG A 14 -2.52 8.72 15.41
N TRP A 15 -2.49 8.33 14.15
CA TRP A 15 -3.47 7.44 13.55
C TRP A 15 -3.49 6.05 14.20
N MET A 16 -2.32 5.49 14.52
CA MET A 16 -2.23 4.23 15.25
C MET A 16 -2.99 4.30 16.57
N LYS A 17 -2.73 5.36 17.36
CA LYS A 17 -3.44 5.58 18.63
C LYS A 17 -4.95 5.72 18.45
N SER A 18 -5.40 6.52 17.48
CA SER A 18 -6.84 6.70 17.24
C SER A 18 -7.53 5.44 16.70
N SER A 19 -6.78 4.55 16.05
CA SER A 19 -7.28 3.29 15.50
C SER A 19 -7.24 2.13 16.51
N GLY A 20 -6.83 2.40 17.76
CA GLY A 20 -6.70 1.40 18.81
C GLY A 20 -5.50 0.46 18.64
N ILE A 21 -4.49 0.84 17.84
CA ILE A 21 -3.23 0.12 17.73
C ILE A 21 -2.38 0.46 18.95
N GLU A 22 -2.02 -0.56 19.70
CA GLU A 22 -1.16 -0.48 20.87
C GLU A 22 0.23 -1.00 20.51
N TRP A 23 1.28 -0.32 20.97
CA TRP A 23 2.65 -0.82 20.88
C TRP A 23 3.43 -0.40 22.12
N ASN A 24 4.43 -1.19 22.50
CA ASN A 24 5.27 -0.91 23.64
C ASN A 24 6.25 0.21 23.29
N THR A 25 6.02 1.42 23.79
CA THR A 25 6.87 2.59 23.54
C THR A 25 8.22 2.53 24.24
N ASP A 26 8.34 1.71 25.29
CA ASP A 26 9.57 1.57 26.07
C ASP A 26 10.51 0.53 25.47
N ALA A 27 9.96 -0.37 24.65
CA ALA A 27 10.69 -1.47 24.00
C ALA A 27 10.86 -1.29 22.49
N LEU A 28 10.01 -0.50 21.82
CA LEU A 28 10.04 -0.26 20.38
C LEU A 28 10.05 1.22 20.04
N GLU A 29 10.92 1.57 19.10
CA GLU A 29 10.98 2.88 18.47
C GLU A 29 10.80 2.77 16.96
N PHE A 30 10.04 3.70 16.37
CA PHE A 30 9.99 3.86 14.91
C PHE A 30 11.04 4.88 14.47
N THR A 31 11.96 4.45 13.63
CA THR A 31 13.08 5.24 13.10
C THR A 31 12.93 5.46 11.60
N ILE A 32 13.39 6.62 11.13
CA ILE A 32 13.55 6.89 9.70
C ILE A 32 15.01 6.59 9.39
N GLN A 33 15.27 5.69 8.45
CA GLN A 33 16.61 5.42 7.95
C GLN A 33 16.83 6.20 6.67
N GLU A 34 18.00 6.83 6.59
CA GLU A 34 18.55 7.41 5.38
C GLU A 34 19.40 6.30 4.76
N GLU A 35 19.06 5.81 3.57
CA GLU A 35 19.93 4.90 2.84
C GLU A 35 21.02 5.72 2.14
N GLU A 36 22.28 5.49 2.50
CA GLU A 36 23.45 6.24 1.97
C GLU A 36 23.99 5.69 0.63
N GLU A 37 23.40 4.65 0.05
CA GLU A 37 23.92 4.03 -1.20
C GLU A 37 22.90 4.01 -2.34
N GLY A 38 22.89 5.07 -3.15
CA GLY A 38 22.17 5.15 -4.42
C GLY A 38 21.74 6.57 -4.76
N GLU A 39 21.61 6.89 -6.05
CA GLU A 39 21.31 8.25 -6.57
C GLU A 39 19.92 8.81 -6.18
N GLU A 40 19.14 8.09 -5.36
CA GLU A 40 17.82 8.50 -4.91
C GLU A 40 17.73 8.40 -3.38
N GLU A 41 17.46 9.54 -2.72
CA GLU A 41 17.23 9.63 -1.27
C GLU A 41 15.93 8.90 -0.89
N GLU A 42 16.02 7.58 -0.72
CA GLU A 42 14.91 6.79 -0.20
C GLU A 42 14.96 6.76 1.33
N MET A 43 14.03 7.48 1.95
CA MET A 43 13.84 7.42 3.38
C MET A 43 12.86 6.29 3.72
N ASN A 44 13.36 5.30 4.46
CA ASN A 44 12.58 4.14 4.86
C ASN A 44 12.18 4.22 6.33
N ILE A 45 10.98 3.71 6.66
CA ILE A 45 10.55 3.54 8.06
C ILE A 45 10.97 2.16 8.56
N SER A 46 11.61 2.12 9.73
CA SER A 46 12.01 0.90 10.41
C SER A 46 11.54 0.91 11.85
N VAL A 47 11.49 -0.28 12.45
CA VAL A 47 11.22 -0.46 13.88
C VAL A 47 12.49 -0.99 14.53
N ARG A 48 12.93 -0.34 15.60
CA ARG A 48 14.12 -0.67 16.37
C ARG A 48 13.72 -1.05 17.80
N ALA A 49 14.35 -2.07 18.35
CA ALA A 49 14.25 -2.38 19.77
C ALA A 49 15.12 -1.40 20.58
N THR A 50 14.55 -0.82 21.63
CA THR A 50 15.25 0.12 22.54
C THR A 50 15.91 -0.59 23.72
N GLY A 51 15.67 -1.90 23.88
CA GLY A 51 16.28 -2.76 24.89
C GLY A 51 16.02 -4.22 24.59
N ASP A 52 16.41 -5.09 25.52
CA ASP A 52 16.29 -6.54 25.35
C ASP A 52 14.83 -6.99 25.34
N LEU A 53 14.46 -7.71 24.28
CA LEU A 53 13.15 -8.34 24.13
C LEU A 53 13.25 -9.81 24.55
N LYS A 54 12.28 -10.29 25.33
CA LYS A 54 12.18 -11.70 25.71
C LYS A 54 11.33 -12.48 24.71
N GLU A 55 11.62 -13.77 24.58
CA GLU A 55 10.76 -14.67 23.79
C GLU A 55 9.33 -14.67 24.35
N GLY A 56 8.35 -14.61 23.45
CA GLY A 56 6.93 -14.53 23.80
C GLY A 56 6.46 -13.16 24.33
N GLN A 57 7.35 -12.16 24.43
CA GLN A 57 6.96 -10.81 24.85
C GLN A 57 6.06 -10.15 23.80
N VAL A 58 4.89 -9.67 24.23
CA VAL A 58 3.98 -8.92 23.38
C VAL A 58 4.51 -7.49 23.21
N ILE A 59 4.87 -7.14 21.98
CA ILE A 59 5.43 -5.81 21.63
C ILE A 59 4.39 -4.85 21.04
N GLY A 60 3.22 -5.37 20.68
CA GLY A 60 2.09 -4.57 20.21
C GLY A 60 0.85 -5.42 19.91
N ARG A 61 -0.28 -4.75 19.73
CA ARG A 61 -1.58 -5.32 19.39
C ARG A 61 -2.22 -4.47 18.31
N ILE A 62 -2.62 -5.11 17.22
CA ILE A 62 -3.30 -4.47 16.11
C ILE A 62 -4.73 -5.01 16.09
N PRO A 63 -5.76 -4.18 16.32
CA PRO A 63 -7.14 -4.62 16.21
C PRO A 63 -7.45 -4.95 14.74
N LYS A 64 -8.24 -6.01 14.51
CA LYS A 64 -8.61 -6.44 13.15
C LYS A 64 -9.30 -5.34 12.34
N SER A 65 -10.00 -4.42 13.00
CA SER A 65 -10.65 -3.26 12.38
C SER A 65 -9.66 -2.24 11.81
N ALA A 66 -8.43 -2.17 12.34
CA ALA A 66 -7.39 -1.28 11.83
C ALA A 66 -6.64 -1.88 10.63
N CYS A 67 -6.75 -3.19 10.40
CA CYS A 67 -6.15 -3.85 9.23
C CYS A 67 -6.90 -3.45 7.96
N LEU A 68 -6.16 -3.05 6.92
CA LEU A 68 -6.73 -2.84 5.59
C LEU A 68 -6.93 -4.20 4.91
N THR A 69 -8.19 -4.57 4.69
CA THR A 69 -8.62 -5.81 4.07
C THR A 69 -9.77 -5.54 3.10
N VAL A 70 -10.16 -6.52 2.30
CA VAL A 70 -11.39 -6.43 1.50
C VAL A 70 -12.61 -6.12 2.37
N ASN A 71 -12.68 -6.70 3.57
CA ASN A 71 -13.85 -6.58 4.44
C ASN A 71 -13.90 -5.24 5.18
N THR A 72 -12.74 -4.65 5.46
CA THR A 72 -12.64 -3.40 6.22
C THR A 72 -12.56 -2.17 5.32
N SER A 73 -12.15 -2.31 4.05
CA SER A 73 -12.09 -1.20 3.10
C SER A 73 -13.47 -0.61 2.81
N SER A 74 -13.49 0.69 2.52
CA SER A 74 -14.66 1.43 2.05
C SER A 74 -15.23 0.89 0.73
N ALA A 75 -14.45 0.13 -0.05
CA ALA A 75 -14.88 -0.52 -1.27
C ALA A 75 -15.42 -1.95 -1.08
N SER A 76 -15.58 -2.42 0.18
CA SER A 76 -15.91 -3.82 0.47
C SER A 76 -17.10 -4.35 -0.33
N GLN A 77 -18.20 -3.59 -0.35
CA GLN A 77 -19.41 -3.96 -1.06
C GLN A 77 -19.18 -4.11 -2.56
N LEU A 78 -18.51 -3.13 -3.19
CA LEU A 78 -18.21 -3.16 -4.63
C LEU A 78 -17.32 -4.35 -5.01
N ILE A 79 -16.33 -4.66 -4.18
CA ILE A 79 -15.39 -5.77 -4.41
C ILE A 79 -16.14 -7.11 -4.30
N GLN A 80 -17.05 -7.24 -3.32
CA GLN A 80 -17.87 -8.44 -3.14
C GLN A 80 -18.88 -8.63 -4.28
N GLU A 81 -19.57 -7.57 -4.70
CA GLU A 81 -20.51 -7.59 -5.82
C GLU A 81 -19.82 -7.95 -7.14
N ALA A 82 -18.59 -7.48 -7.34
CA ALA A 82 -17.77 -7.84 -8.48
C ALA A 82 -17.17 -9.27 -8.41
N GLY A 83 -17.39 -10.01 -7.32
CA GLY A 83 -16.85 -11.35 -7.13
C GLY A 83 -15.33 -11.41 -7.03
N LEU A 84 -14.68 -10.30 -6.66
CA LEU A 84 -13.22 -10.20 -6.61
C LEU A 84 -12.68 -10.80 -5.31
N GLY A 85 -12.11 -12.00 -5.40
CA GLY A 85 -11.51 -12.72 -4.28
C GLY A 85 -9.99 -12.56 -4.15
N GLY A 86 -9.45 -13.07 -3.05
CA GLY A 86 -8.00 -13.24 -2.85
C GLY A 86 -7.19 -11.95 -2.93
N SER A 87 -5.99 -12.04 -3.51
CA SER A 87 -5.07 -10.92 -3.68
C SER A 87 -5.62 -9.84 -4.62
N LEU A 88 -6.47 -10.20 -5.58
CA LEU A 88 -7.07 -9.24 -6.52
C LEU A 88 -8.06 -8.30 -5.81
N GLY A 89 -8.92 -8.85 -4.96
CA GLY A 89 -9.82 -8.03 -4.15
C GLY A 89 -9.06 -7.07 -3.24
N LEU A 90 -7.97 -7.54 -2.61
CA LEU A 90 -7.12 -6.70 -1.78
C LEU A 90 -6.40 -5.61 -2.58
N ALA A 91 -5.91 -5.92 -3.78
CA ALA A 91 -5.29 -4.93 -4.66
C ALA A 91 -6.28 -3.80 -5.00
N VAL A 92 -7.53 -4.15 -5.33
CA VAL A 92 -8.60 -3.16 -5.58
C VAL A 92 -8.92 -2.35 -4.33
N ALA A 93 -9.00 -2.97 -3.16
CA ALA A 93 -9.20 -2.27 -1.89
C ALA A 93 -8.10 -1.22 -1.64
N ILE A 94 -6.83 -1.59 -1.83
CA ILE A 94 -5.69 -0.66 -1.68
C ILE A 94 -5.77 0.47 -2.71
N MET A 95 -6.04 0.16 -3.98
CA MET A 95 -6.16 1.17 -5.04
C MET A 95 -7.29 2.16 -4.75
N TYR A 96 -8.44 1.67 -4.29
CA TYR A 96 -9.59 2.51 -3.93
C TYR A 96 -9.25 3.45 -2.78
N GLU A 97 -8.68 2.93 -1.69
CA GLU A 97 -8.28 3.75 -0.53
C GLU A 97 -7.19 4.77 -0.90
N LYS A 98 -6.22 4.40 -1.75
CA LYS A 98 -5.24 5.37 -2.30
C LYS A 98 -5.94 6.47 -3.11
N GLY A 99 -6.94 6.13 -3.92
CA GLY A 99 -7.73 7.08 -4.71
C GLY A 99 -8.54 8.07 -3.87
N LEU A 100 -8.94 7.70 -2.65
CA LEU A 100 -9.60 8.61 -1.70
C LEU A 100 -8.66 9.66 -1.09
N ALA A 101 -7.34 9.46 -1.20
CA ALA A 101 -6.31 10.31 -0.62
C ALA A 101 -6.59 10.58 0.87
N HIS A 102 -6.65 11.86 1.29
CA HIS A 102 -6.86 12.27 2.68
C HIS A 102 -8.22 11.83 3.28
N ARG A 103 -9.18 11.41 2.45
CA ARG A 103 -10.49 10.92 2.91
C ARG A 103 -10.45 9.46 3.32
N SER A 104 -9.40 8.72 2.97
CA SER A 104 -9.23 7.34 3.40
C SER A 104 -8.97 7.27 4.91
N PRO A 105 -9.65 6.38 5.65
CA PRO A 105 -9.29 6.07 7.04
C PRO A 105 -7.84 5.59 7.18
N TRP A 106 -7.26 5.01 6.12
CA TRP A 106 -5.88 4.52 6.09
C TRP A 106 -4.89 5.51 5.50
N ALA A 107 -5.29 6.76 5.20
CA ALA A 107 -4.41 7.75 4.58
C ALA A 107 -3.04 7.90 5.29
N PRO A 108 -2.96 7.94 6.64
CA PRO A 108 -1.68 8.06 7.34
C PRO A 108 -0.78 6.82 7.20
N TYR A 109 -1.37 5.63 7.05
CA TYR A 109 -0.64 4.39 6.77
C TYR A 109 -0.18 4.34 5.31
N LEU A 110 -1.08 4.63 4.37
CA LEU A 110 -0.77 4.64 2.92
C LEU A 110 0.29 5.68 2.56
N ALA A 111 0.35 6.80 3.27
CA ALA A 111 1.36 7.84 3.08
C ALA A 111 2.79 7.41 3.48
N LEU A 112 2.94 6.33 4.25
CA LEU A 112 4.24 5.74 4.59
C LEU A 112 4.70 4.67 3.62
N LEU A 113 3.83 4.20 2.72
CA LEU A 113 4.24 3.21 1.72
C LEU A 113 5.19 3.86 0.70
N PRO A 114 6.22 3.13 0.23
CA PRO A 114 7.09 3.61 -0.83
C PRO A 114 6.29 3.82 -2.12
N ASP A 115 6.62 4.88 -2.87
CA ASP A 115 5.82 5.31 -4.02
C ASP A 115 6.03 4.41 -5.25
N SER A 116 7.21 3.83 -5.45
CA SER A 116 7.48 2.97 -6.62
C SER A 116 8.75 2.11 -6.60
N ASN A 117 9.69 2.35 -5.68
CA ASN A 117 11.04 1.81 -5.80
C ASN A 117 11.36 0.64 -4.86
N ALA A 118 10.35 -0.19 -4.57
CA ALA A 118 10.69 -1.46 -3.93
C ALA A 118 11.65 -2.21 -4.88
N ALA A 119 12.78 -2.70 -4.36
CA ALA A 119 13.78 -3.51 -5.07
C ALA A 119 13.23 -4.90 -5.46
N LEU A 120 12.04 -4.92 -6.06
CA LEU A 120 11.32 -6.05 -6.56
C LEU A 120 11.66 -6.17 -8.04
N PRO A 121 12.30 -7.26 -8.49
CA PRO A 121 12.69 -7.37 -9.88
C PRO A 121 11.54 -7.40 -10.89
N LEU A 122 10.30 -7.57 -10.41
CA LEU A 122 9.09 -7.41 -11.22
C LEU A 122 8.86 -5.96 -11.70
N LEU A 123 9.41 -4.97 -10.98
CA LEU A 123 9.31 -3.55 -11.31
C LEU A 123 10.50 -3.06 -12.14
N TRP A 124 11.51 -3.92 -12.35
CA TRP A 124 12.69 -3.56 -13.14
C TRP A 124 12.36 -3.55 -14.63
N SER A 125 13.13 -2.75 -15.38
CA SER A 125 13.05 -2.77 -16.84
C SER A 125 13.52 -4.14 -17.38
N PRO A 126 12.99 -4.63 -18.51
CA PRO A 126 13.43 -5.89 -19.11
C PRO A 126 14.96 -6.00 -19.29
N PRO A 127 15.68 -4.94 -19.76
CA PRO A 127 17.14 -4.98 -19.85
C PRO A 127 17.85 -5.15 -18.50
N GLN A 128 17.34 -4.57 -17.41
CA GLN A 128 17.90 -4.76 -16.06
C GLN A 128 17.73 -6.20 -15.59
N ILE A 129 16.57 -6.80 -15.85
CA ILE A 129 16.28 -8.19 -15.51
C ILE A 129 17.23 -9.14 -16.25
N ASP A 130 17.41 -8.93 -17.56
CA ASP A 130 18.31 -9.75 -18.37
C ASP A 130 19.79 -9.55 -18.01
N ARG A 131 20.17 -8.36 -17.56
CA ARG A 131 21.54 -8.07 -17.14
C ARG A 131 21.86 -8.63 -15.76
N LEU A 132 20.94 -8.49 -14.80
CA LEU A 132 21.21 -8.76 -13.38
C LEU A 132 20.77 -10.16 -12.94
N LEU A 133 19.74 -10.75 -13.56
CA LEU A 133 19.17 -12.01 -13.10
C LEU A 133 19.45 -13.19 -14.04
N LYS A 134 20.01 -12.97 -15.23
CA LYS A 134 20.24 -14.05 -16.20
C LYS A 134 21.04 -15.20 -15.60
N GLY A 135 20.51 -16.41 -15.76
CA GLY A 135 21.08 -17.64 -15.20
C GLY A 135 20.55 -18.02 -13.82
N THR A 136 19.76 -17.15 -13.17
CA THR A 136 19.07 -17.49 -11.92
C THR A 136 17.71 -18.16 -12.19
N GLU A 137 17.21 -18.93 -11.23
CA GLU A 137 15.82 -19.44 -11.29
C GLU A 137 14.80 -18.29 -11.31
N LEU A 138 15.14 -17.15 -10.71
CA LEU A 138 14.27 -15.98 -10.67
C LEU A 138 14.05 -15.38 -12.07
N HIS A 139 15.08 -15.36 -12.92
CA HIS A 139 14.96 -14.91 -14.32
C HIS A 139 13.96 -15.75 -15.11
N LYS A 140 13.93 -17.08 -14.89
CA LYS A 140 12.99 -18.00 -15.54
C LYS A 140 11.54 -17.77 -15.12
N VAL A 141 11.31 -17.29 -13.89
CA VAL A 141 9.96 -17.05 -13.34
C VAL A 141 9.46 -15.65 -13.67
N ILE A 142 10.32 -14.63 -13.64
CA ILE A 142 9.92 -13.23 -13.85
C ILE A 142 9.74 -12.90 -15.33
N HIS A 143 10.66 -13.34 -16.19
CA HIS A 143 10.61 -13.01 -17.62
C HIS A 143 9.27 -13.38 -18.29
N PRO A 144 8.64 -14.54 -18.01
CA PRO A 144 7.31 -14.88 -18.57
C PRO A 144 6.13 -14.20 -17.86
N SER A 145 6.29 -13.76 -16.61
CA SER A 145 5.19 -13.25 -15.78
C SER A 145 4.98 -11.74 -15.90
N LEU A 146 5.98 -10.98 -16.33
CA LEU A 146 5.89 -9.54 -16.64
C LEU A 146 4.69 -9.14 -17.54
N PRO A 147 4.44 -9.80 -18.69
CA PRO A 147 3.30 -9.43 -19.54
C PRO A 147 1.95 -9.70 -18.84
N LEU A 148 1.86 -10.73 -18.00
CA LEU A 148 0.64 -11.03 -17.23
C LEU A 148 0.40 -9.97 -16.16
N PHE A 149 1.43 -9.52 -15.44
CA PHE A 149 1.31 -8.44 -14.47
C PHE A 149 0.95 -7.10 -15.14
N SER A 150 1.58 -6.79 -16.27
CA SER A 150 1.22 -5.61 -17.06
C SER A 150 -0.23 -5.67 -17.55
N PHE A 151 -0.69 -6.84 -18.02
CA PHE A 151 -2.08 -7.05 -18.42
C PHE A 151 -3.06 -6.95 -17.25
N PHE A 152 -2.75 -7.55 -16.10
CA PHE A 152 -3.57 -7.44 -14.89
C PHE A 152 -3.64 -6.01 -14.38
N PHE A 153 -2.53 -5.28 -14.39
CA PHE A 153 -2.51 -3.88 -14.01
C PHE A 153 -3.34 -3.05 -15.00
N PHE A 154 -3.15 -3.24 -16.31
CA PHE A 154 -3.91 -2.52 -17.32
C PHE A 154 -5.41 -2.81 -17.24
N VAL A 155 -5.82 -4.08 -17.15
CA VAL A 155 -7.23 -4.45 -17.03
C VAL A 155 -7.83 -3.98 -15.71
N CYS A 156 -7.16 -4.20 -14.58
CA CYS A 156 -7.71 -3.85 -13.27
C CYS A 156 -7.72 -2.33 -13.04
N VAL A 157 -6.68 -1.60 -13.46
CA VAL A 157 -6.64 -0.14 -13.38
C VAL A 157 -7.57 0.50 -14.40
N CYS A 158 -7.60 0.03 -15.65
CA CYS A 158 -8.50 0.60 -16.66
C CYS A 158 -9.97 0.32 -16.30
N VAL A 159 -10.31 -0.90 -15.85
CA VAL A 159 -11.67 -1.21 -15.37
C VAL A 159 -11.99 -0.42 -14.11
N CYS A 160 -11.13 -0.37 -13.08
CA CYS A 160 -11.45 0.36 -11.84
C CYS A 160 -11.50 1.89 -12.05
N VAL A 161 -10.58 2.47 -12.83
CA VAL A 161 -10.58 3.92 -13.14
C VAL A 161 -11.78 4.27 -14.01
N CYS A 162 -12.09 3.50 -15.05
CA CYS A 162 -13.30 3.73 -15.84
C CYS A 162 -14.57 3.55 -15.02
N PHE A 163 -14.64 2.56 -14.11
CA PHE A 163 -15.82 2.30 -13.30
C PHE A 163 -16.03 3.37 -12.22
N VAL A 164 -14.96 3.83 -11.56
CA VAL A 164 -15.03 4.95 -10.60
C VAL A 164 -15.38 6.26 -11.32
N SER A 165 -14.80 6.54 -12.49
CA SER A 165 -15.19 7.69 -13.32
C SER A 165 -16.63 7.59 -13.79
N MET A 166 -17.11 6.40 -14.16
CA MET A 166 -18.49 6.20 -14.61
C MET A 166 -19.50 6.34 -13.46
N ILE A 167 -19.18 5.84 -12.25
CA ILE A 167 -20.00 6.04 -11.05
C ILE A 167 -20.08 7.53 -10.67
N VAL A 168 -18.95 8.25 -10.70
CA VAL A 168 -18.92 9.70 -10.42
C VAL A 168 -19.71 10.47 -11.49
N LEU A 169 -19.61 10.10 -12.77
CA LEU A 169 -20.43 10.67 -13.83
C LEU A 169 -21.92 10.37 -13.64
N LEU A 170 -22.28 9.14 -13.23
CA LEU A 170 -23.66 8.75 -12.98
C LEU A 170 -24.26 9.53 -11.80
N GLN A 171 -23.49 9.72 -10.73
CA GLN A 171 -23.90 10.51 -9.57
C GLN A 171 -24.06 11.99 -9.93
N LEU A 172 -23.17 12.56 -10.76
CA LEU A 172 -23.31 13.93 -11.29
C LEU A 172 -24.51 14.08 -12.22
N LEU A 173 -24.75 13.12 -13.12
CA LEU A 173 -25.92 13.14 -14.01
C LEU A 173 -27.24 13.02 -13.24
N LEU A 174 -27.29 12.17 -12.21
CA LEU A 174 -28.45 12.06 -11.33
C LEU A 174 -28.70 13.37 -10.57
N LEU A 175 -27.65 14.02 -10.06
CA LEU A 175 -27.75 15.33 -9.39
C LEU A 175 -28.24 16.46 -10.33
N ILE A 176 -27.83 16.44 -11.60
CA ILE A 176 -28.30 17.40 -12.62
C ILE A 176 -29.76 17.14 -13.00
N TYR A 177 -30.20 15.88 -13.02
CA TYR A 177 -31.58 15.52 -13.40
C TYR A 177 -32.61 15.67 -12.27
N THR A 178 -32.18 15.77 -11.02
CA THR A 178 -33.06 15.98 -9.85
C THR A 178 -33.13 17.43 -9.35
N CYS A 179 -32.53 18.38 -10.07
CA CYS A 179 -32.66 19.83 -9.88
C CYS A 179 -33.52 20.42 -11.01
#